data_AF-A0A674C7V3-F1
#
_entry.id   AF-A0A674C7V3-F1
#
_cell.length_a   1.000
_cell.length_b   1.000
_cell.length_c   1.000
_cell.angle_alpha   90.00
_cell.angle_beta   90.00
_cell.angle_gamma   90.00
#
_symmetry.space_group_name_H-M   'P 1'
#
loop_
_entity.id
_entity.type
_entity.pdbx_description
1 polymer ?
#
loop_
_entity_poly.entity_id
_entity_poly.type
_entity_poly.pdbx_seq_one_letter_code
_entity_poly.pdbx_strand_id
1 'polypeptide(L)'
;TLRCNIQRGEVTDWKYTWHKEYVEFLSRENQYEISVVKISDNGDYRCLGTHIDQKKHSEWSDAVRLTVTDKPQAVLSVSPQWLNPGDSVTLRCGVEESSTGWRFFWYQTVPYTAGLLSLSDRSYSVEALSGSGTTEDSYTLIPAGPSHTGGYVCRAGRGDPVYNTLYSEPQFLWSGGN
;
A
#
# COMPACT_ATOMS: atom_id res chain seq x y z
N THR A 1 2.20 7.69 -14.46
CA THR A 1 2.40 8.23 -15.83
C THR A 1 3.88 8.39 -16.11
N LEU A 2 4.35 7.91 -17.26
CA LEU A 2 5.70 8.16 -17.77
C LEU A 2 5.65 9.29 -18.80
N ARG A 3 6.69 10.12 -18.86
CA ARG A 3 6.78 11.27 -19.79
C ARG A 3 8.06 11.22 -20.59
N CYS A 4 7.94 11.44 -21.90
CA CYS A 4 9.07 11.50 -22.83
C CYS A 4 9.29 12.94 -23.28
N ASN A 5 10.47 13.49 -22.97
CA ASN A 5 10.84 14.85 -23.33
C ASN A 5 12.01 14.83 -24.31
N ILE A 6 11.87 15.52 -25.45
CA ILE A 6 12.90 15.64 -26.48
C ILE A 6 13.33 17.11 -26.51
N GLN A 7 14.64 17.36 -26.39
CA GLN A 7 15.18 18.71 -26.18
C GLN A 7 15.11 19.63 -27.42
N ARG A 8 14.98 19.06 -28.62
CA ARG A 8 14.93 19.81 -29.88
C ARG A 8 13.52 19.74 -30.48
N GLY A 9 12.81 20.86 -30.53
CA GLY A 9 11.45 20.96 -31.08
C GLY A 9 10.36 20.94 -30.01
N GLU A 10 9.14 21.24 -30.42
CA GLU A 10 7.94 21.17 -29.58
C GLU A 10 7.39 19.75 -29.53
N VAL A 11 6.60 19.42 -28.51
CA VAL A 11 6.00 18.08 -28.35
C VAL A 11 5.21 17.66 -29.60
N THR A 12 4.54 18.61 -30.26
CA THR A 12 3.75 18.40 -31.46
C THR A 12 4.57 18.07 -32.71
N ASP A 13 5.88 18.34 -32.70
CA ASP A 13 6.76 18.07 -33.84
C ASP A 13 7.10 16.57 -33.94
N TRP A 14 6.81 15.81 -32.87
CA TRP A 14 7.23 14.44 -32.69
C TRP A 14 6.07 13.49 -32.53
N LYS A 15 6.15 12.35 -33.23
CA LYS A 15 5.37 11.16 -32.93
C LYS A 15 6.19 10.26 -32.00
N TYR A 16 5.66 9.96 -30.82
CA TYR A 16 6.39 9.18 -29.83
C TYR A 16 6.22 7.68 -30.06
N THR A 17 7.14 6.90 -29.53
CA THR A 17 7.05 5.45 -29.48
C THR A 17 7.59 5.00 -28.14
N TRP A 18 6.74 4.30 -27.38
CA TRP A 18 7.10 3.71 -26.10
C TRP A 18 7.39 2.23 -26.26
N HIS A 19 8.45 1.80 -25.60
CA HIS A 19 8.91 0.42 -25.54
C HIS A 19 9.05 -0.01 -24.09
N LYS A 20 8.68 -1.26 -23.80
CA LYS A 20 8.92 -1.90 -22.51
C LYS A 20 9.49 -3.29 -22.75
N GLU A 21 10.74 -3.50 -22.35
CA GLU A 21 11.44 -4.78 -22.48
C GLU A 21 11.45 -5.39 -23.89
N TYR A 22 10.48 -6.25 -24.23
CA TYR A 22 10.31 -6.85 -25.56
C TYR A 22 8.96 -6.47 -26.21
N VAL A 23 8.14 -5.69 -25.50
CA VAL A 23 6.83 -5.23 -25.96
C VAL A 23 7.02 -3.91 -26.70
N GLU A 24 6.86 -3.99 -28.02
CA GLU A 24 6.85 -2.83 -28.88
C GLU A 24 5.50 -2.12 -28.91
N PHE A 25 5.54 -0.80 -29.12
CA PHE A 25 4.39 0.07 -29.39
C PHE A 25 3.33 0.16 -28.27
N LEU A 26 3.73 0.57 -27.07
CA LEU A 26 2.77 0.81 -25.97
C LEU A 26 1.88 2.05 -26.19
N SER A 27 2.47 3.13 -26.70
CA SER A 27 1.78 4.40 -26.92
C SER A 27 2.52 5.24 -27.96
N ARG A 28 1.78 6.17 -28.57
CA ARG A 28 2.29 7.19 -29.50
C ARG A 28 2.27 8.61 -28.97
N GLU A 29 1.74 8.77 -27.77
CA GLU A 29 1.66 10.04 -27.06
C GLU A 29 2.96 10.32 -26.32
N ASN A 30 3.24 11.60 -26.05
CA ASN A 30 4.41 12.00 -25.26
C ASN A 30 4.30 11.56 -23.79
N GLN A 31 3.09 11.23 -23.34
CA GLN A 31 2.82 10.67 -22.03
C GLN A 31 2.24 9.26 -22.16
N TYR A 32 2.77 8.32 -21.40
CA TYR A 32 2.22 6.99 -21.25
C TYR A 32 1.54 6.87 -19.89
N GLU A 33 0.22 6.81 -19.89
CA GLU A 33 -0.60 6.67 -18.70
C GLU A 33 -0.93 5.20 -18.45
N ILE A 34 -0.51 4.70 -17.29
CA ILE A 34 -0.90 3.38 -16.80
C ILE A 34 -2.11 3.59 -15.90
N SER A 35 -3.28 3.19 -16.39
CA SER A 35 -4.56 3.47 -15.71
C SER A 35 -4.69 2.74 -14.37
N VAL A 36 -4.28 1.48 -14.31
CA VAL A 36 -4.21 0.67 -13.09
C VAL A 36 -2.89 -0.08 -13.09
N VAL A 37 -2.02 0.25 -12.12
CA VAL A 37 -0.70 -0.35 -11.99
C VAL A 37 -0.83 -1.79 -11.48
N LYS A 38 -0.24 -2.73 -12.21
CA LYS A 38 -0.20 -4.16 -11.90
C LYS A 38 1.25 -4.65 -11.80
N ILE A 39 1.45 -5.81 -11.17
CA ILE A 39 2.77 -6.46 -11.12
C ILE A 39 3.34 -6.68 -12.52
N SER A 40 2.49 -7.00 -13.50
CA SER A 40 2.88 -7.15 -14.90
C SER A 40 3.43 -5.87 -15.53
N ASP A 41 3.22 -4.71 -14.91
CA ASP A 41 3.75 -3.42 -15.37
C ASP A 41 5.21 -3.21 -14.95
N ASN A 42 5.80 -4.07 -14.11
CA ASN A 42 7.24 -4.09 -13.88
C ASN A 42 8.02 -4.17 -15.20
N GLY A 43 9.10 -3.40 -15.30
CA GLY A 43 10.04 -3.52 -16.40
C GLY A 43 10.71 -2.20 -16.75
N ASP A 44 11.56 -2.27 -17.77
CA ASP A 44 12.36 -1.15 -18.25
C ASP A 44 11.67 -0.45 -19.42
N TYR A 45 11.32 0.83 -19.23
CA TYR A 45 10.63 1.65 -20.21
C TYR A 45 11.61 2.59 -20.91
N ARG A 46 11.46 2.69 -22.24
CA ARG A 46 12.22 3.61 -23.09
C ARG A 46 11.27 4.30 -24.05
N CYS A 47 11.63 5.51 -24.47
CA CYS A 47 10.89 6.22 -25.50
C CYS A 47 11.80 6.73 -26.62
N LEU A 48 11.21 6.89 -27.79
CA LEU A 48 11.83 7.48 -28.98
C LEU A 48 10.84 8.40 -29.67
N GLY A 49 11.33 9.50 -30.25
CA GLY A 49 10.55 10.40 -31.09
C GLY A 49 10.85 10.22 -32.58
N THR A 50 9.81 10.26 -33.40
CA THR A 50 9.91 10.34 -34.86
C THR A 50 9.37 11.69 -35.30
N HIS A 51 10.22 12.53 -35.89
CA HIS A 51 9.80 13.85 -36.38
C HIS A 51 8.79 13.67 -37.51
N ILE A 52 7.66 14.36 -37.43
CA ILE A 52 6.53 14.19 -38.36
C ILE A 52 6.93 14.55 -39.80
N ASP A 53 7.55 15.72 -40.00
CA ASP A 53 7.89 16.21 -41.34
C ASP A 53 9.26 15.74 -41.86
N GLN A 54 10.27 15.65 -40.98
CA GLN A 54 11.65 15.46 -41.40
C GLN A 54 12.06 13.98 -41.59
N LYS A 55 11.17 13.03 -41.29
CA LYS A 55 11.46 11.57 -41.28
C LYS A 55 12.74 11.21 -40.51
N LYS A 56 13.07 11.99 -39.48
CA LYS A 56 14.22 11.77 -38.59
C LYS A 56 13.75 11.16 -37.29
N HIS A 57 14.59 10.31 -36.71
CA HIS A 57 14.36 9.73 -35.39
C HIS A 57 15.30 10.38 -34.38
N SER A 58 14.81 10.55 -33.15
CA SER A 58 15.70 10.72 -32.01
C SER A 58 16.41 9.40 -31.72
N GLU A 59 17.45 9.44 -30.89
CA GLU A 59 17.92 8.24 -30.22
C GLU A 59 16.90 7.78 -29.17
N TRP A 60 16.99 6.53 -28.76
CA TRP A 60 16.22 6.01 -27.62
C TRP A 60 16.67 6.69 -26.33
N SER A 61 15.71 7.01 -25.46
CA SER A 61 16.02 7.50 -24.11
C SER A 61 16.80 6.45 -23.31
N ASP A 62 17.45 6.87 -22.23
CA ASP A 62 17.86 5.92 -21.19
C ASP A 62 16.64 5.17 -20.64
N ALA A 63 16.88 3.96 -20.15
CA ALA A 63 15.83 3.12 -19.58
C ALA A 63 15.43 3.60 -18.19
N VAL A 64 14.13 3.73 -17.96
CA VAL A 64 13.55 3.98 -16.64
C VAL A 64 12.88 2.70 -16.17
N ARG A 65 13.36 2.15 -15.05
CA ARG A 65 12.79 0.95 -14.45
C ARG A 65 11.58 1.29 -13.60
N LEU A 66 10.42 0.73 -13.95
CA LEU A 66 9.25 0.73 -13.09
C LEU A 66 9.26 -0.54 -12.24
N THR A 67 9.28 -0.37 -10.91
CA THR A 67 9.14 -1.48 -9.96
C THR A 67 7.78 -1.41 -9.28
N VAL A 68 7.00 -2.48 -9.39
CA VAL A 68 5.69 -2.64 -8.74
C VAL A 68 5.80 -3.85 -7.81
N THR A 69 5.66 -3.62 -6.49
CA THR A 69 5.61 -4.70 -5.50
C THR A 69 4.16 -5.06 -5.17
N ASP A 70 4.00 -6.27 -4.66
CA ASP A 70 2.72 -6.70 -4.12
C ASP A 70 2.27 -5.85 -2.95
N LYS A 71 0.99 -5.93 -2.62
CA LYS A 71 0.44 -5.20 -1.48
C LYS A 71 1.11 -5.71 -0.19
N PRO A 72 1.79 -4.84 0.59
CA PRO A 72 2.52 -5.28 1.76
C PRO A 72 1.56 -5.83 2.83
N GLN A 73 2.04 -6.81 3.58
CA GLN A 73 1.33 -7.42 4.71
C GLN A 73 1.71 -6.68 5.99
N ALA A 74 0.71 -6.29 6.80
CA ALA A 74 0.96 -5.77 8.14
C ALA A 74 1.16 -6.94 9.13
N VAL A 75 2.01 -6.74 10.13
CA VAL A 75 2.28 -7.73 11.18
C VAL A 75 1.95 -7.15 12.54
N LEU A 76 0.96 -7.73 13.22
CA LEU A 76 0.59 -7.32 14.56
C LEU A 76 1.39 -8.12 15.60
N SER A 77 1.99 -7.40 16.53
CA SER A 77 2.65 -7.92 17.72
C SER A 77 2.00 -7.35 18.97
N VAL A 78 1.95 -8.15 20.04
CA VAL A 78 1.23 -7.79 21.27
C VAL A 78 2.12 -8.06 22.48
N SER A 79 2.17 -7.13 23.42
CA SER A 79 2.97 -7.26 24.65
C SER A 79 2.33 -6.53 25.84
N PRO A 80 2.25 -7.15 27.04
CA PRO A 80 2.52 -8.56 27.32
C PRO A 80 1.39 -9.47 26.83
N GLN A 81 1.69 -10.76 26.64
CA GLN A 81 0.71 -11.73 26.12
C GLN A 81 -0.19 -12.34 27.21
N TRP A 82 0.23 -12.23 28.48
CA TRP A 82 -0.54 -12.60 29.66
C TRP A 82 -0.85 -11.36 30.50
N LEU A 83 -2.10 -11.23 30.91
CA LEU A 83 -2.61 -10.02 31.57
C LEU A 83 -3.15 -10.36 32.94
N ASN A 84 -2.65 -9.65 33.96
CA ASN A 84 -3.37 -9.52 35.21
C ASN A 84 -4.45 -8.44 35.06
N PRO A 85 -5.52 -8.51 35.86
CA PRO A 85 -6.49 -7.42 35.94
C PRO A 85 -5.80 -6.09 36.25
N GLY A 86 -5.95 -5.09 35.37
CA GLY A 86 -5.33 -3.77 35.51
C GLY A 86 -4.04 -3.56 34.70
N ASP A 87 -3.50 -4.60 34.03
CA ASP A 87 -2.32 -4.48 33.17
C ASP A 87 -2.65 -3.87 31.80
N SER A 88 -1.93 -2.84 31.38
CA SER A 88 -2.03 -2.28 30.03
C SER A 88 -1.37 -3.17 28.99
N VAL A 89 -1.96 -3.26 27.80
CA VAL A 89 -1.38 -3.97 26.65
C VAL A 89 -0.90 -2.98 25.63
N THR A 90 0.27 -3.22 25.03
CA THR A 90 0.72 -2.50 23.84
C THR A 90 0.59 -3.39 22.61
N LEU A 91 -0.18 -2.91 21.64
CA LEU A 91 -0.23 -3.42 20.27
C LEU A 91 0.84 -2.71 19.46
N ARG A 92 1.62 -3.44 18.65
CA ARG A 92 2.63 -2.87 17.75
C ARG A 92 2.48 -3.44 16.34
N CYS A 93 2.42 -2.55 15.33
CA CYS A 93 2.13 -2.90 13.94
C CYS A 93 3.38 -2.69 13.07
N GLY A 94 3.91 -3.77 12.52
CA GLY A 94 5.07 -3.76 11.63
C GLY A 94 4.68 -3.84 10.15
N VAL A 95 5.51 -3.23 9.28
CA VAL A 95 5.45 -3.36 7.82
C VAL A 95 6.88 -3.55 7.31
N GLU A 96 7.16 -4.69 6.67
CA GLU A 96 8.53 -5.08 6.29
C GLU A 96 9.16 -4.17 5.22
N GLU A 97 8.37 -3.64 4.28
CA GLU A 97 8.91 -3.00 3.07
C GLU A 97 9.26 -1.50 3.19
N SER A 98 9.04 -0.84 4.34
CA SER A 98 9.48 0.56 4.55
C SER A 98 9.18 1.06 5.96
N SER A 99 10.10 1.79 6.58
CA SER A 99 9.96 2.33 7.94
C SER A 99 9.37 3.75 8.01
N THR A 100 9.13 4.42 6.88
CA THR A 100 8.77 5.85 6.88
C THR A 100 7.50 6.15 6.09
N GLY A 101 6.67 7.05 6.63
CA GLY A 101 5.48 7.61 5.94
C GLY A 101 4.19 6.80 6.11
N TRP A 102 4.19 5.80 6.99
CA TRP A 102 3.00 5.03 7.32
C TRP A 102 2.15 5.73 8.38
N ARG A 103 0.83 5.60 8.21
CA ARG A 103 -0.15 5.79 9.29
C ARG A 103 -0.74 4.44 9.66
N PHE A 104 -0.79 4.16 10.94
CA PHE A 104 -1.24 2.88 11.48
C PHE A 104 -2.68 3.00 11.98
N PHE A 105 -3.46 2.00 11.61
CA PHE A 105 -4.86 1.87 11.94
C PHE A 105 -5.09 0.60 12.74
N TRP A 106 -5.85 0.73 13.81
CA TRP A 106 -6.07 -0.32 14.80
C TRP A 106 -7.54 -0.68 14.85
N TYR A 107 -7.83 -1.97 14.94
CA TYR A 107 -9.18 -2.47 14.95
C TYR A 107 -9.35 -3.61 15.95
N GLN A 108 -10.56 -3.74 16.47
CA GLN A 108 -11.03 -4.90 17.21
C GLN A 108 -11.84 -5.80 16.27
N THR A 109 -11.66 -7.11 16.38
CA THR A 109 -12.46 -8.10 15.68
C THR A 109 -13.76 -8.32 16.43
N VAL A 110 -14.87 -8.30 15.72
CA VAL A 110 -16.21 -8.62 16.23
C VAL A 110 -16.80 -9.77 15.42
N PRO A 111 -17.79 -10.51 15.95
CA PRO A 111 -18.54 -11.48 15.16
C PRO A 111 -19.03 -10.85 13.85
N TYR A 112 -19.06 -11.64 12.79
CA TYR A 112 -19.47 -11.14 11.47
C TYR A 112 -20.80 -10.40 11.56
N THR A 113 -20.77 -9.14 11.14
CA THR A 113 -21.93 -8.25 11.15
C THR A 113 -22.10 -7.66 9.76
N ALA A 114 -23.25 -7.91 9.15
CA ALA A 114 -23.55 -7.41 7.80
C ALA A 114 -23.49 -5.88 7.78
N GLY A 115 -22.67 -5.33 6.87
CA GLY A 115 -22.45 -3.88 6.72
C GLY A 115 -21.17 -3.37 7.36
N LEU A 116 -20.49 -4.16 8.21
CA LEU A 116 -19.13 -3.85 8.68
C LEU A 116 -18.06 -4.40 7.72
N LEU A 117 -16.86 -3.82 7.78
CA LEU A 117 -15.70 -4.32 7.05
C LEU A 117 -15.36 -5.73 7.54
N SER A 118 -15.17 -6.68 6.62
CA SER A 118 -14.88 -8.07 6.96
C SER A 118 -13.42 -8.41 6.68
N LEU A 119 -12.80 -9.14 7.61
CA LEU A 119 -11.48 -9.74 7.44
C LEU A 119 -11.62 -11.14 6.80
N SER A 120 -10.55 -11.56 6.11
CA SER A 120 -10.23 -12.97 5.77
C SER A 120 -11.39 -13.98 5.85
N ASP A 121 -11.93 -14.35 4.69
CA ASP A 121 -12.95 -15.40 4.50
C ASP A 121 -14.28 -15.24 5.29
N ARG A 122 -14.66 -14.00 5.64
CA ARG A 122 -15.97 -13.66 6.25
C ARG A 122 -16.22 -14.19 7.65
N SER A 123 -15.19 -14.64 8.36
CA SER A 123 -15.33 -15.13 9.74
C SER A 123 -15.56 -14.01 10.76
N TYR A 124 -14.92 -12.85 10.55
CA TYR A 124 -14.98 -11.72 11.47
C TYR A 124 -15.21 -10.39 10.74
N SER A 125 -15.81 -9.45 11.46
CA SER A 125 -15.89 -8.04 11.09
C SER A 125 -14.91 -7.21 11.94
N VAL A 126 -14.58 -5.99 11.50
CA VAL A 126 -13.69 -5.09 12.23
C VAL A 126 -14.35 -3.77 12.56
N GLU A 127 -14.07 -3.30 13.78
CA GLU A 127 -14.44 -1.97 14.27
C GLU A 127 -13.17 -1.18 14.60
N ALA A 128 -13.11 0.08 14.18
CA ALA A 128 -11.93 0.92 14.40
C ALA A 128 -11.83 1.31 15.87
N LEU A 129 -10.63 1.20 16.44
CA LEU A 129 -10.35 1.70 17.79
C LEU A 129 -10.30 3.24 17.79
N SER A 130 -10.70 3.84 18.90
CA SER A 130 -10.63 5.30 19.09
C SER A 130 -9.17 5.77 19.06
N GLY A 131 -8.89 6.86 18.34
CA GLY A 131 -7.51 7.34 18.19
C GLY A 131 -6.66 6.54 17.20
N SER A 132 -7.28 5.70 16.36
CA SER A 132 -6.66 5.05 15.19
C SER A 132 -6.25 6.07 14.11
N GLY A 133 -5.23 5.74 13.30
CA GLY A 133 -4.75 6.57 12.19
C GLY A 133 -3.56 7.47 12.54
N THR A 134 -2.70 7.04 13.46
CA THR A 134 -1.53 7.78 13.95
C THR A 134 -0.28 7.43 13.14
N THR A 135 0.78 8.23 13.26
CA THR A 135 2.11 7.87 12.75
C THR A 135 2.87 6.94 13.71
N GLU A 136 2.29 6.64 14.88
CA GLU A 136 2.89 5.78 15.88
C GLU A 136 2.57 4.32 15.55
N ASP A 137 3.61 3.49 15.52
CA ASP A 137 3.49 2.06 15.24
C ASP A 137 3.05 1.26 16.47
N SER A 138 2.83 1.92 17.60
CA SER A 138 2.26 1.37 18.84
C SER A 138 0.92 1.98 19.22
N TYR A 139 0.09 1.17 19.87
CA TYR A 139 -1.18 1.56 20.46
C TYR A 139 -1.36 0.89 21.81
N THR A 140 -1.59 1.68 22.85
CA THR A 140 -1.76 1.17 24.22
C THR A 140 -3.23 1.05 24.57
N LEU A 141 -3.64 -0.17 24.93
CA LEU A 141 -4.92 -0.48 25.53
C LEU A 141 -4.79 -0.28 27.06
N ILE A 142 -5.44 0.76 27.59
CA ILE A 142 -5.43 1.11 29.03
C ILE A 142 -6.62 0.44 29.74
N PRO A 143 -6.46 -0.32 30.84
CA PRO A 143 -7.56 -1.05 31.47
C PRO A 143 -8.35 -0.23 32.49
N ALA A 144 -9.66 -0.49 32.53
CA ALA A 144 -10.49 -0.29 33.73
C ALA A 144 -11.55 -1.42 33.92
N GLY A 145 -11.41 -2.58 33.25
CA GLY A 145 -12.36 -3.69 33.38
C GLY A 145 -12.17 -4.85 32.37
N PRO A 146 -13.09 -5.84 32.33
CA PRO A 146 -13.01 -7.07 31.52
C PRO A 146 -13.12 -6.88 29.98
N SER A 147 -13.09 -5.63 29.50
CA SER A 147 -13.50 -5.25 28.14
C SER A 147 -12.45 -5.42 27.03
N HIS A 148 -11.23 -5.90 27.36
CA HIS A 148 -10.15 -6.06 26.38
C HIS A 148 -9.91 -7.52 25.95
N THR A 149 -10.81 -8.43 26.35
CA THR A 149 -10.84 -9.77 25.76
C THR A 149 -11.40 -9.68 24.35
N GLY A 150 -10.61 -10.05 23.36
CA GLY A 150 -11.00 -9.92 21.96
C GLY A 150 -9.82 -10.11 21.00
N GLY A 151 -10.15 -10.23 19.72
CA GLY A 151 -9.15 -10.20 18.65
C GLY A 151 -8.85 -8.78 18.23
N TYR A 152 -7.60 -8.54 17.85
CA TYR A 152 -7.13 -7.25 17.36
C TYR A 152 -6.42 -7.46 16.02
N VAL A 153 -6.57 -6.48 15.13
CA VAL A 153 -5.81 -6.41 13.88
C VAL A 153 -5.28 -5.00 13.66
N CYS A 154 -4.22 -4.90 12.87
CA CYS A 154 -3.72 -3.61 12.41
C CYS A 154 -3.60 -3.57 10.88
N ARG A 155 -3.52 -2.35 10.36
CA ARG A 155 -3.26 -2.04 8.95
C ARG A 155 -2.48 -0.74 8.86
N ALA A 156 -1.67 -0.55 7.83
CA ALA A 156 -1.02 0.73 7.58
C ALA A 156 -1.43 1.33 6.23
N GLY A 157 -1.42 2.66 6.13
CA GLY A 157 -1.68 3.41 4.90
C GLY A 157 -0.68 4.54 4.68
N ARG A 158 -0.34 4.84 3.42
CA ARG A 158 0.57 5.93 3.03
C ARG A 158 0.17 6.57 1.69
N GLY A 159 0.63 7.79 1.44
CA GLY A 159 0.43 8.49 0.17
C GLY A 159 -0.95 9.14 0.00
N ASP A 160 -1.12 9.85 -1.11
CA ASP A 160 -2.36 10.50 -1.52
C ASP A 160 -2.60 10.23 -3.03
N PRO A 161 -3.57 9.39 -3.41
CA PRO A 161 -4.53 8.68 -2.56
C PRO A 161 -3.88 7.58 -1.70
N VAL A 162 -4.54 7.19 -0.60
CA VAL A 162 -3.97 6.29 0.41
C VAL A 162 -3.77 4.87 -0.13
N TYR A 163 -2.50 4.49 -0.31
CA TYR A 163 -2.06 3.13 -0.54
C TYR A 163 -1.95 2.39 0.81
N ASN A 164 -2.71 1.32 0.95
CA ASN A 164 -2.82 0.60 2.22
C ASN A 164 -2.21 -0.80 2.14
N THR A 165 -1.70 -1.32 3.26
CA THR A 165 -1.34 -2.73 3.45
C THR A 165 -2.57 -3.62 3.44
N LEU A 166 -2.36 -4.94 3.38
CA LEU A 166 -3.32 -5.92 3.85
C LEU A 166 -3.44 -5.82 5.38
N TYR A 167 -4.56 -6.33 5.93
CA TYR A 167 -4.71 -6.44 7.38
C TYR A 167 -3.76 -7.49 7.92
N SER A 168 -3.26 -7.29 9.13
CA SER A 168 -2.53 -8.31 9.85
C SER A 168 -3.39 -9.53 10.15
N GLU A 169 -2.73 -10.66 10.42
CA GLU A 169 -3.39 -11.78 11.07
C GLU A 169 -3.93 -11.34 12.45
N PRO A 170 -5.13 -11.83 12.86
CA PRO A 170 -5.73 -11.47 14.13
C PRO A 170 -4.95 -12.04 15.32
N GLN A 171 -4.74 -11.21 16.34
CA GLN A 171 -4.16 -11.62 17.62
C GLN A 171 -5.22 -11.53 18.72
N PHE A 172 -5.43 -12.62 19.45
CA PHE A 172 -6.46 -12.71 20.48
C PHE A 172 -5.86 -12.54 21.87
N LEU A 173 -6.45 -11.63 22.64
CA LEU A 173 -6.11 -11.38 24.04
C LEU A 173 -7.21 -11.91 24.95
N TRP A 174 -6.80 -12.49 26.08
CA TRP A 174 -7.68 -13.02 27.11
C TRP A 174 -7.22 -12.48 28.46
N SER A 175 -8.09 -11.75 29.17
CA SER A 175 -7.83 -11.42 30.57
C SER A 175 -8.26 -12.61 31.44
N GLY A 176 -7.33 -13.22 32.17
CA GLY A 176 -7.66 -14.26 33.13
C GLY A 176 -8.55 -13.68 34.24
N GLY A 177 -9.77 -14.22 34.37
CA GLY A 177 -10.60 -13.99 35.55
C GLY A 177 -10.24 -15.01 36.62
N ASN A 178 -10.05 -14.54 37.85
CA ASN A 178 -10.00 -15.38 39.05
C ASN A 178 -11.44 -15.58 39.57
#